data_AF-U2KT52-F1
#
_entry.id   AF-U2KT52-F1
#
_cell.length_a   1.000
_cell.length_b   1.000
_cell.length_c   1.000
_cell.angle_alpha   90.00
_cell.angle_beta   90.00
_cell.angle_gamma   90.00
#
_symmetry.space_group_name_H-M   'P 1'
#
loop_
_entity.id
_entity.type
_entity.pdbx_description
1 polymer ?
#
loop_
_entity_poly.entity_id
_entity_poly.type
_entity_poly.pdbx_seq_one_letter_code
_entity_poly.pdbx_strand_id
1 'polypeptide(L)'
;MKYCFFTALAAVCLMFTACGGANAPTEEDEIIKNPQEEIDPKTLENDYVYTLPVIFHVLYIDPNDATQYVSATRLKDILNNVNDLYAGNVYRPSEAVNVKFTLATHDENGRRLETPGVEYVQWKEEYPIDVNALMTDNKRRYTRYIWDPNSYINVMVYHFKKNENINGSLLGISHMPYTVKGDHALAGLDTVTVAQIDKNALQYAYCLSVNSRYINSESSRYTIDRGRSSYQYQPTDINVTLAHELGHYLGLHHVFAENRSKQTLTYADACFDSDYCHDTPSYNRVAYEADIAKYLAAHPDPNSISFEQLIRRTQCNGTFFNAENLMDYAICSSFRFTKEQKKRIRNVLLYSPLIPGIKLNRKPIGRSETVDKPLNLPIRYVR
;
A
#
# COMPACT_ATOMS: atom_id res chain seq x y z
N MET A 1 -51.59 6.32 6.69
CA MET A 1 -52.42 5.92 7.84
C MET A 1 -51.69 6.32 9.12
N LYS A 2 -52.41 6.98 10.03
CA LYS A 2 -51.98 7.44 11.35
C LYS A 2 -51.93 6.26 12.32
N TYR A 3 -51.02 6.26 13.30
CA TYR A 3 -51.34 5.91 14.70
C TYR A 3 -50.45 6.70 15.67
N CYS A 4 -51.09 7.17 16.75
CA CYS A 4 -50.57 8.05 17.80
C CYS A 4 -50.10 7.28 19.05
N PHE A 5 -49.07 7.84 19.70
CA PHE A 5 -48.75 7.98 21.14
C PHE A 5 -49.21 6.95 22.20
N PHE A 6 -48.28 6.57 23.10
CA PHE A 6 -48.31 6.98 24.52
C PHE A 6 -46.93 6.82 25.22
N THR A 7 -46.77 7.63 26.25
CA THR A 7 -45.60 8.03 27.07
C THR A 7 -45.07 7.01 28.09
N ALA A 8 -43.80 7.11 28.50
CA ALA A 8 -43.41 7.17 29.92
C ALA A 8 -41.92 7.54 30.11
N LEU A 9 -41.71 8.51 31.00
CA LEU A 9 -40.45 9.06 31.49
C LEU A 9 -40.01 8.25 32.73
N ALA A 10 -38.72 7.94 32.88
CA ALA A 10 -38.15 7.55 34.17
C ALA A 10 -36.71 8.05 34.29
N ALA A 11 -36.54 9.08 35.12
CA ALA A 11 -35.25 9.54 35.63
C ALA A 11 -34.87 8.68 36.85
N VAL A 12 -33.64 8.19 36.89
CA VAL A 12 -33.05 7.63 38.11
C VAL A 12 -31.73 8.35 38.37
N CYS A 13 -31.76 9.26 39.34
CA CYS A 13 -30.58 9.72 40.06
C CYS A 13 -30.09 8.60 40.98
N LEU A 14 -28.82 8.24 40.90
CA LEU A 14 -28.12 7.49 41.94
C LEU A 14 -26.83 8.22 42.28
N MET A 15 -26.87 8.88 43.44
CA MET A 15 -25.70 9.32 44.20
C MET A 15 -25.12 8.11 44.92
N PHE A 16 -23.80 7.95 44.91
CA PHE A 16 -23.11 7.27 46.01
C PHE A 16 -21.85 8.01 46.42
N THR A 17 -21.79 8.17 47.73
CA THR A 17 -20.80 8.82 48.59
C THR A 17 -19.47 8.07 48.64
N ALA A 18 -18.39 8.85 48.75
CA ALA A 18 -17.08 8.40 49.17
C ALA A 18 -17.04 8.04 50.67
N CYS A 19 -16.31 6.98 51.03
CA CYS A 19 -15.29 6.91 52.09
C CYS A 19 -14.92 5.45 52.44
N GLY A 20 -13.62 5.21 52.64
CA GLY A 20 -13.10 4.07 53.43
C GLY A 20 -12.09 3.18 52.70
N GLY A 21 -10.79 3.48 52.86
CA GLY A 21 -9.69 2.76 52.22
C GLY A 21 -9.27 1.45 52.91
N ALA A 22 -8.51 0.64 52.18
CA ALA A 22 -7.16 0.17 52.55
C ALA A 22 -6.66 -0.85 51.50
N ASN A 23 -5.39 -0.67 51.12
CA ASN A 23 -4.51 -1.60 50.38
C ASN A 23 -4.75 -1.72 48.87
N ALA A 24 -4.10 -0.80 48.14
CA ALA A 24 -3.75 -0.97 46.74
C ALA A 24 -2.83 -2.20 46.59
N PRO A 25 -3.08 -3.11 45.63
CA PRO A 25 -2.06 -4.04 45.19
C PRO A 25 -1.01 -3.21 44.46
N THR A 26 0.24 -3.33 44.90
CA THR A 26 1.43 -2.90 44.17
C THR A 26 1.40 -3.51 42.77
N GLU A 27 1.49 -2.66 41.75
CA GLU A 27 1.81 -3.06 40.38
C GLU A 27 3.13 -3.83 40.42
N GLU A 28 3.05 -5.16 40.41
CA GLU A 28 4.17 -5.99 39.99
C GLU A 28 4.37 -5.69 38.50
N ASP A 29 5.58 -5.24 38.16
CA ASP A 29 6.05 -5.02 36.80
C ASP A 29 5.65 -6.20 35.90
N GLU A 30 4.59 -6.04 35.10
CA GLU A 30 4.41 -6.85 33.91
C GLU A 30 5.60 -6.54 33.01
N ILE A 31 6.62 -7.38 33.11
CA ILE A 31 7.68 -7.50 32.12
C ILE A 31 6.98 -7.63 30.77
N ILE A 32 7.00 -6.57 29.97
CA ILE A 32 6.57 -6.58 28.58
C ILE A 32 7.50 -7.56 27.86
N LYS A 33 7.10 -8.83 27.82
CA LYS A 33 7.80 -9.86 27.04
C LYS A 33 7.67 -9.47 25.57
N ASN A 34 8.79 -9.54 24.85
CA ASN A 34 8.87 -9.17 23.44
C ASN A 34 7.92 -10.09 22.63
N PRO A 35 6.95 -9.56 21.85
CA PRO A 35 5.99 -10.37 21.08
C PRO A 35 6.65 -11.35 20.08
N GLN A 36 7.94 -11.18 19.81
CA GLN A 36 8.75 -12.07 19.00
C GLN A 36 8.96 -13.47 19.61
N GLU A 37 8.81 -13.64 20.92
CA GLU A 37 9.16 -14.91 21.59
C GLU A 37 8.01 -15.96 21.60
N GLU A 38 6.80 -15.61 21.15
CA GLU A 38 5.62 -16.48 21.32
C GLU A 38 5.09 -17.15 20.03
N ILE A 39 5.55 -16.73 18.85
CA ILE A 39 5.04 -17.25 17.56
C ILE A 39 6.10 -18.14 16.91
N ASP A 40 5.76 -19.41 16.67
CA ASP A 40 6.59 -20.35 15.89
C ASP A 40 6.90 -19.77 14.50
N PRO A 41 8.18 -19.71 14.08
CA PRO A 41 8.58 -19.26 12.74
C PRO A 41 7.76 -19.87 11.59
N LYS A 42 7.37 -21.16 11.69
CA LYS A 42 6.54 -21.79 10.65
C LYS A 42 5.15 -21.18 10.54
N THR A 43 4.55 -20.82 11.67
CA THR A 43 3.27 -20.10 11.71
C THR A 43 3.43 -18.71 11.11
N LEU A 44 4.53 -18.01 11.43
CA LEU A 44 4.81 -16.69 10.89
C LEU A 44 5.01 -16.71 9.36
N GLU A 45 5.63 -17.76 8.85
CA GLU A 45 5.87 -17.97 7.42
C GLU A 45 4.60 -18.32 6.63
N ASN A 46 3.66 -19.09 7.18
CA ASN A 46 2.57 -19.67 6.39
C ASN A 46 1.18 -19.09 6.74
N ASP A 47 0.87 -19.01 8.03
CA ASP A 47 -0.52 -18.87 8.49
C ASP A 47 -0.80 -17.53 9.20
N TYR A 48 0.25 -16.84 9.65
CA TYR A 48 0.12 -15.58 10.37
C TYR A 48 -0.42 -14.46 9.47
N VAL A 49 -1.48 -13.78 9.94
CA VAL A 49 -2.02 -12.59 9.29
C VAL A 49 -1.28 -11.36 9.82
N TYR A 50 -0.38 -10.79 9.01
CA TYR A 50 0.34 -9.58 9.38
C TYR A 50 -0.63 -8.41 9.48
N THR A 51 -0.64 -7.74 10.64
CA THR A 51 -1.39 -6.50 10.81
C THR A 51 -0.42 -5.32 10.67
N LEU A 52 -0.62 -4.50 9.64
CA LEU A 52 0.30 -3.43 9.28
C LEU A 52 -0.37 -2.07 9.53
N PRO A 53 0.14 -1.26 10.49
CA PRO A 53 -0.37 0.08 10.74
C PRO A 53 -0.12 1.01 9.55
N VAL A 54 -1.16 1.69 9.09
CA VAL A 54 -1.12 2.68 8.01
C VAL A 54 -1.43 4.05 8.59
N ILE A 55 -0.60 5.03 8.24
CA ILE A 55 -0.83 6.44 8.50
C ILE A 55 -0.93 7.18 7.16
N PHE A 56 -2.06 7.85 6.95
CA PHE A 56 -2.28 8.71 5.80
C PHE A 56 -1.86 10.14 6.15
N HIS A 57 -0.81 10.65 5.50
CA HIS A 57 -0.40 12.04 5.59
C HIS A 57 -1.10 12.84 4.48
N VAL A 58 -2.17 13.54 4.83
CA VAL A 58 -2.96 14.36 3.91
C VAL A 58 -2.30 15.73 3.79
N LEU A 59 -1.59 15.98 2.69
CA LEU A 59 -0.90 17.25 2.45
C LEU A 59 -1.82 18.18 1.65
N TYR A 60 -2.19 19.32 2.23
CA TYR A 60 -3.21 20.21 1.65
C TYR A 60 -2.81 21.69 1.73
N ILE A 61 -3.29 22.50 0.79
CA ILE A 61 -3.24 23.97 0.90
C ILE A 61 -4.61 24.57 1.20
N ASP A 62 -5.67 24.03 0.61
CA ASP A 62 -7.05 24.49 0.80
C ASP A 62 -7.85 23.46 1.60
N PRO A 63 -8.22 23.75 2.86
CA PRO A 63 -9.02 22.84 3.68
C PRO A 63 -10.46 22.68 3.16
N ASN A 64 -10.93 23.54 2.25
CA ASN A 64 -12.28 23.45 1.68
C ASN A 64 -12.34 22.59 0.41
N ASP A 65 -11.19 22.27 -0.19
CA ASP A 65 -11.12 21.34 -1.31
C ASP A 65 -11.10 19.91 -0.78
N ALA A 66 -12.23 19.20 -0.89
CA ALA A 66 -12.37 17.83 -0.41
C ALA A 66 -11.44 16.80 -1.10
N THR A 67 -10.81 17.17 -2.22
CA THR A 67 -9.78 16.34 -2.88
C THR A 67 -8.37 16.65 -2.38
N GLN A 68 -8.17 17.73 -1.62
CA GLN A 68 -6.95 18.02 -0.88
C GLN A 68 -7.09 17.62 0.58
N TYR A 69 -8.17 18.05 1.23
CA TYR A 69 -8.51 17.73 2.61
C TYR A 69 -9.44 16.52 2.68
N VAL A 70 -8.92 15.38 2.23
CA VAL A 70 -9.69 14.13 2.12
C VAL A 70 -10.18 13.67 3.49
N SER A 71 -11.47 13.39 3.61
CA SER A 71 -12.03 12.94 4.90
C SER A 71 -11.47 11.59 5.35
N ALA A 72 -11.29 11.44 6.66
CA ALA A 72 -10.83 10.19 7.26
C ALA A 72 -11.77 9.01 6.98
N THR A 73 -13.08 9.26 6.90
CA THR A 73 -14.06 8.24 6.49
C THR A 73 -13.76 7.71 5.10
N ARG A 74 -13.47 8.60 4.13
CA ARG A 74 -13.13 8.18 2.77
C ARG A 74 -11.84 7.35 2.73
N LEU A 75 -10.81 7.77 3.46
CA LEU A 75 -9.54 7.03 3.55
C LEU A 75 -9.73 5.65 4.20
N LYS A 76 -10.59 5.56 5.22
CA LYS A 76 -10.98 4.29 5.84
C LYS A 76 -11.69 3.37 4.84
N ASP A 77 -12.63 3.89 4.06
CA ASP A 77 -13.36 3.11 3.07
C ASP A 77 -12.41 2.56 1.99
N ILE A 78 -11.48 3.39 1.50
CA ILE A 78 -10.44 2.95 0.56
C ILE A 78 -9.60 1.84 1.18
N LEU A 79 -9.14 2.00 2.43
CA LEU A 79 -8.32 0.97 3.07
C LEU A 79 -9.09 -0.34 3.30
N ASN A 80 -10.39 -0.28 3.58
CA ASN A 80 -11.25 -1.47 3.66
C ASN A 80 -11.33 -2.18 2.31
N ASN A 81 -11.52 -1.44 1.22
CA ASN A 81 -11.54 -2.00 -0.13
C ASN A 81 -10.19 -2.61 -0.53
N VAL A 82 -9.08 -2.01 -0.11
CA VAL A 82 -7.74 -2.59 -0.28
C VAL A 82 -7.59 -3.89 0.51
N ASN A 83 -8.10 -3.95 1.75
CA ASN A 83 -8.10 -5.20 2.51
C ASN A 83 -8.93 -6.29 1.83
N ASP A 84 -10.08 -5.96 1.23
CA ASP A 84 -10.88 -6.91 0.44
C ASP A 84 -10.08 -7.48 -0.75
N LEU A 85 -9.24 -6.65 -1.40
CA LEU A 85 -8.35 -7.10 -2.49
C LEU A 85 -7.24 -8.05 -1.99
N TYR A 86 -6.65 -7.79 -0.82
CA TYR A 86 -5.56 -8.59 -0.24
C TYR A 86 -6.04 -9.87 0.47
N ALA A 87 -7.29 -9.91 0.91
CA ALA A 87 -7.88 -11.07 1.58
C ALA A 87 -7.98 -12.30 0.67
N GLY A 88 -7.98 -12.10 -0.66
CA GLY A 88 -8.15 -13.17 -1.64
C GLY A 88 -9.58 -13.69 -1.69
N ASN A 89 -10.00 -14.22 -2.84
CA ASN A 89 -11.32 -14.83 -3.07
C ASN A 89 -12.56 -13.97 -2.76
N VAL A 90 -12.42 -12.66 -2.49
CA VAL A 90 -13.56 -11.75 -2.24
C VAL A 90 -14.30 -11.43 -3.54
N TYR A 91 -13.57 -11.09 -4.60
CA TYR A 91 -14.16 -10.75 -5.89
C TYR A 91 -14.22 -11.97 -6.81
N ARG A 92 -13.09 -12.66 -6.97
CA ARG A 92 -12.86 -13.83 -7.83
C ARG A 92 -11.67 -14.62 -7.27
N PRO A 93 -11.41 -15.85 -7.76
CA PRO A 93 -10.29 -16.67 -7.28
C PRO A 93 -8.96 -15.91 -7.25
N SER A 94 -8.36 -15.80 -6.07
CA SER A 94 -7.12 -15.04 -5.82
C SER A 94 -6.46 -15.58 -4.56
N GLU A 95 -5.13 -15.58 -4.53
CA GLU A 95 -4.40 -16.00 -3.33
C GLU A 95 -4.65 -15.02 -2.16
N ALA A 96 -4.92 -15.57 -0.97
CA ALA A 96 -5.04 -14.79 0.25
C ALA A 96 -3.64 -14.43 0.77
N VAL A 97 -3.26 -13.15 0.71
CA VAL A 97 -1.90 -12.69 1.06
C VAL A 97 -1.59 -12.82 2.55
N ASN A 98 -2.62 -12.97 3.39
CA ASN A 98 -2.53 -13.00 4.85
C ASN A 98 -1.87 -11.72 5.40
N VAL A 99 -2.29 -10.57 4.88
CA VAL A 99 -1.94 -9.22 5.33
C VAL A 99 -3.24 -8.45 5.54
N LYS A 100 -3.30 -7.69 6.63
CA LYS A 100 -4.38 -6.76 6.97
C LYS A 100 -3.79 -5.40 7.28
N PHE A 101 -4.16 -4.40 6.51
CA PHE A 101 -3.81 -3.01 6.76
C PHE A 101 -4.80 -2.40 7.75
N THR A 102 -4.29 -1.70 8.77
CA THR A 102 -5.12 -1.08 9.80
C THR A 102 -4.75 0.38 9.99
N LEU A 103 -5.73 1.25 10.17
CA LEU A 103 -5.48 2.65 10.52
C LEU A 103 -4.69 2.71 11.84
N ALA A 104 -3.57 3.43 11.85
CA ALA A 104 -2.78 3.69 13.04
C ALA A 104 -3.67 4.33 14.13
N THR A 105 -3.59 3.86 15.36
CA THR A 105 -4.38 4.43 16.48
C THR A 105 -3.55 5.33 17.38
N HIS A 106 -2.22 5.23 17.30
CA HIS A 106 -1.27 5.97 18.12
C HIS A 106 -0.16 6.56 17.24
N ASP A 107 0.34 7.73 17.63
CA ASP A 107 1.51 8.40 17.05
C ASP A 107 2.84 7.71 17.42
N GLU A 108 3.95 8.21 16.88
CA GLU A 108 5.30 7.68 17.13
C GLU A 108 5.73 7.74 18.61
N ASN A 109 5.06 8.54 19.43
CA ASN A 109 5.30 8.68 20.86
C ASN A 109 4.33 7.83 21.70
N GLY A 110 3.50 7.00 21.06
CA GLY A 110 2.50 6.16 21.73
C GLY A 110 1.26 6.91 22.19
N ARG A 111 1.03 8.15 21.74
CA ARG A 111 -0.18 8.92 22.09
C ARG A 111 -1.29 8.60 21.12
N ARG A 112 -2.51 8.44 21.64
CA ARG A 112 -3.68 8.14 20.81
C ARG A 112 -3.98 9.31 19.85
N LEU A 113 -4.25 8.97 18.59
CA LEU A 113 -4.63 9.95 17.56
C LEU A 113 -6.10 10.36 17.73
N GLU A 114 -6.37 11.65 17.51
CA GLU A 114 -7.74 12.16 17.44
C GLU A 114 -8.50 11.57 16.24
N THR A 115 -7.82 11.46 15.10
CA THR A 115 -8.33 10.84 13.89
C THR A 115 -7.47 9.62 13.56
N PRO A 116 -7.92 8.39 13.90
CA PRO A 116 -7.14 7.18 13.63
C PRO A 116 -6.71 7.08 12.17
N GLY A 117 -5.41 6.89 11.97
CA GLY A 117 -4.76 6.64 10.70
C GLY A 117 -4.67 7.85 9.78
N VAL A 118 -4.96 9.07 10.25
CA VAL A 118 -4.86 10.27 9.41
C VAL A 118 -4.15 11.40 10.15
N GLU A 119 -3.17 11.98 9.48
CA GLU A 119 -2.51 13.22 9.85
C GLU A 119 -2.78 14.26 8.75
N TYR A 120 -3.42 15.37 9.09
CA TYR A 120 -3.61 16.49 8.17
C TYR A 120 -2.45 17.47 8.31
N VAL A 121 -1.71 17.65 7.22
CA VAL A 121 -0.51 18.49 7.19
C VAL A 121 -0.72 19.65 6.24
N GLN A 122 -0.84 20.86 6.79
CA GLN A 122 -0.93 22.05 5.95
C GLN A 122 0.41 22.26 5.21
N TRP A 123 0.34 22.19 3.89
CA TRP A 123 1.48 22.37 3.01
C TRP A 123 1.77 23.86 2.82
N LYS A 124 3.04 24.23 2.98
CA LYS A 124 3.50 25.63 2.93
C LYS A 124 4.40 25.93 1.74
N GLU A 125 4.62 24.95 0.87
CA GLU A 125 5.46 25.07 -0.32
C GLU A 125 4.59 25.10 -1.58
N GLU A 126 5.22 25.03 -2.76
CA GLU A 126 4.50 24.93 -4.03
C GLU A 126 3.54 23.73 -4.04
N TYR A 127 2.34 23.97 -4.55
CA TYR A 127 1.28 22.98 -4.72
C TYR A 127 0.64 23.19 -6.10
N PRO A 128 0.37 22.13 -6.90
CA PRO A 128 0.54 20.69 -6.61
C PRO A 128 2.00 20.26 -6.44
N ILE A 129 2.24 19.16 -5.72
CA ILE A 129 3.59 18.73 -5.29
C ILE A 129 4.23 17.82 -6.35
N ASP A 130 5.49 18.09 -6.71
CA ASP A 130 6.28 17.17 -7.53
C ASP A 130 6.68 15.93 -6.70
N VAL A 131 6.05 14.80 -6.99
CA VAL A 131 6.29 13.55 -6.27
C VAL A 131 7.72 13.03 -6.45
N ASN A 132 8.34 13.24 -7.60
CA ASN A 132 9.72 12.80 -7.80
C ASN A 132 10.66 13.66 -6.94
N ALA A 133 10.44 14.97 -6.90
CA ALA A 133 11.21 15.85 -6.02
C ALA A 133 11.04 15.49 -4.54
N LEU A 134 9.82 15.12 -4.12
CA LEU A 134 9.53 14.69 -2.75
C LEU A 134 10.26 13.40 -2.39
N MET A 135 10.10 12.35 -3.21
CA MET A 135 10.63 11.01 -2.89
C MET A 135 12.14 10.90 -3.11
N THR A 136 12.71 11.65 -4.06
CA THR A 136 14.15 11.56 -4.36
C THR A 136 15.01 12.59 -3.63
N ASP A 137 14.41 13.46 -2.80
CA ASP A 137 15.18 14.35 -1.93
C ASP A 137 16.03 13.54 -0.95
N ASN A 138 17.34 13.78 -0.99
CA ASN A 138 18.32 13.15 -0.12
C ASN A 138 18.88 14.12 0.93
N LYS A 139 18.28 15.30 1.05
CA LYS A 139 18.69 16.38 1.95
C LYS A 139 17.86 16.42 3.23
N ARG A 140 17.05 15.38 3.49
CA ARG A 140 16.16 15.28 4.65
C ARG A 140 15.07 16.36 4.69
N ARG A 141 14.76 17.01 3.58
CA ARG A 141 13.72 18.04 3.53
C ARG A 141 12.35 17.44 3.87
N TYR A 142 12.09 16.24 3.37
CA TYR A 142 10.79 15.58 3.47
C TYR A 142 10.75 14.42 4.47
N THR A 143 11.87 14.02 5.07
CA THR A 143 11.91 12.95 6.09
C THR A 143 11.13 13.30 7.36
N ARG A 144 10.90 14.59 7.62
CA ARG A 144 10.08 15.05 8.74
C ARG A 144 8.59 14.70 8.61
N TYR A 145 8.12 14.36 7.40
CA TYR A 145 6.72 14.04 7.15
C TYR A 145 6.42 12.54 7.24
N ILE A 146 7.43 11.68 7.30
CA ILE A 146 7.22 10.24 7.50
C ILE A 146 7.28 9.93 8.99
N TRP A 147 6.47 8.98 9.44
CA TRP A 147 6.66 8.26 10.68
C TRP A 147 7.66 7.12 10.48
N ASP A 148 8.17 6.53 11.57
CA ASP A 148 9.15 5.45 11.54
C ASP A 148 8.66 4.29 10.66
N PRO A 149 9.32 4.01 9.52
CA PRO A 149 8.94 2.94 8.62
C PRO A 149 9.00 1.54 9.25
N ASN A 150 9.71 1.37 10.37
CA ASN A 150 9.71 0.11 11.11
C ASN A 150 8.41 -0.11 11.91
N SER A 151 7.56 0.91 12.04
CA SER A 151 6.34 0.87 12.84
C SER A 151 5.09 1.19 12.01
N TYR A 152 5.21 2.01 10.96
CA TYR A 152 4.10 2.46 10.15
C TYR A 152 4.38 2.40 8.65
N ILE A 153 3.34 2.11 7.86
CA ILE A 153 3.32 2.36 6.42
C ILE A 153 2.89 3.81 6.21
N ASN A 154 3.80 4.62 5.68
CA ASN A 154 3.55 6.03 5.37
C ASN A 154 2.89 6.18 4.00
N VAL A 155 1.62 6.62 3.97
CA VAL A 155 0.88 6.91 2.74
C VAL A 155 0.67 8.41 2.60
N MET A 156 1.33 9.03 1.63
CA MET A 156 1.20 10.46 1.35
C MET A 156 0.04 10.69 0.38
N VAL A 157 -0.88 11.59 0.72
CA VAL A 157 -2.11 11.86 -0.03
C VAL A 157 -2.12 13.34 -0.44
N TYR A 158 -1.97 13.63 -1.72
CA TYR A 158 -1.90 15.01 -2.23
C TYR A 158 -2.07 15.08 -3.75
N HIS A 159 -2.29 16.28 -4.31
CA HIS A 159 -2.31 16.47 -5.77
C HIS A 159 -0.89 16.44 -6.34
N PHE A 160 -0.66 15.57 -7.32
CA PHE A 160 0.64 15.51 -7.99
C PHE A 160 0.81 16.66 -8.97
N LYS A 161 2.00 17.25 -9.05
CA LYS A 161 2.35 18.15 -10.15
C LYS A 161 2.35 17.38 -11.45
N LYS A 162 1.66 17.92 -12.46
CA LYS A 162 1.61 17.30 -13.79
C LYS A 162 3.01 17.30 -14.39
N ASN A 163 3.48 16.15 -14.85
CA ASN A 163 4.69 16.06 -15.65
C ASN A 163 4.31 16.21 -17.12
N GLU A 164 4.68 17.32 -17.74
CA GLU A 164 4.33 17.61 -19.14
C GLU A 164 4.96 16.62 -20.13
N ASN A 165 6.01 15.90 -19.72
CA ASN A 165 6.71 14.92 -20.56
C ASN A 165 6.09 13.51 -20.51
N ILE A 166 5.01 13.30 -19.75
CA ILE A 166 4.33 12.00 -19.65
C ILE A 166 2.91 12.14 -20.21
N ASN A 167 2.60 11.36 -21.25
CA ASN A 167 1.24 11.20 -21.74
C ASN A 167 0.45 10.37 -20.73
N GLY A 168 -0.44 11.02 -19.97
CA GLY A 168 -1.28 10.38 -18.96
C GLY A 168 -1.27 11.11 -17.63
N SER A 169 -1.74 10.45 -16.58
CA SER A 169 -1.72 10.97 -15.22
C SER A 169 -1.17 9.90 -14.28
N LEU A 170 -0.16 10.27 -13.50
CA LEU A 170 0.38 9.40 -12.46
C LEU A 170 -0.62 9.34 -11.30
N LEU A 171 -1.10 8.14 -10.98
CA LEU A 171 -2.14 7.90 -9.97
C LEU A 171 -1.54 7.61 -8.59
N GLY A 172 -0.43 6.86 -8.57
CA GLY A 172 0.30 6.48 -7.38
C GLY A 172 1.76 6.24 -7.71
N ILE A 173 2.59 6.14 -6.67
CA ILE A 173 3.98 5.71 -6.77
C ILE A 173 4.47 5.27 -5.40
N SER A 174 5.26 4.20 -5.36
CA SER A 174 5.78 3.60 -4.14
C SER A 174 7.27 3.36 -4.23
N HIS A 175 7.95 3.41 -3.08
CA HIS A 175 9.31 2.90 -3.02
C HIS A 175 9.30 1.36 -2.97
N MET A 176 10.31 0.75 -3.59
CA MET A 176 10.60 -0.66 -3.42
C MET A 176 11.37 -0.89 -2.12
N PRO A 177 11.09 -1.98 -1.40
CA PRO A 177 11.81 -2.33 -0.19
C PRO A 177 13.25 -2.75 -0.49
N TYR A 178 14.11 -2.59 0.51
CA TYR A 178 15.42 -3.20 0.53
C TYR A 178 15.34 -4.65 1.02
N THR A 179 16.34 -5.45 0.68
CA THR A 179 16.53 -6.79 1.25
C THR A 179 17.90 -6.88 1.93
N VAL A 180 18.02 -7.70 2.98
CA VAL A 180 19.31 -7.89 3.65
C VAL A 180 20.15 -8.88 2.84
N LYS A 181 21.40 -8.53 2.56
CA LYS A 181 22.35 -9.41 1.86
C LYS A 181 22.49 -10.73 2.63
N GLY A 182 22.28 -11.85 1.94
CA GLY A 182 22.36 -13.20 2.53
C GLY A 182 21.32 -14.13 1.92
N ASP A 183 21.01 -15.22 2.62
CA ASP A 183 20.19 -16.33 2.12
C ASP A 183 18.74 -15.95 1.82
N HIS A 184 18.23 -14.89 2.45
CA HIS A 184 16.86 -14.39 2.24
C HIS A 184 16.80 -13.21 1.26
N ALA A 185 17.91 -12.85 0.61
CA ALA A 185 17.94 -11.75 -0.36
C ALA A 185 17.03 -12.06 -1.56
N LEU A 186 16.13 -11.14 -1.88
CA LEU A 186 15.24 -11.26 -3.05
C LEU A 186 15.84 -10.62 -4.29
N ALA A 187 15.90 -11.38 -5.39
CA ALA A 187 16.21 -10.84 -6.70
C ALA A 187 15.23 -9.71 -7.07
N GLY A 188 15.74 -8.69 -7.77
CA GLY A 188 14.98 -7.48 -8.12
C GLY A 188 15.01 -6.36 -7.08
N LEU A 189 15.30 -6.67 -5.81
CA LEU A 189 15.44 -5.66 -4.75
C LEU A 189 16.90 -5.23 -4.56
N ASP A 190 17.10 -4.01 -4.05
CA ASP A 190 18.42 -3.53 -3.67
C ASP A 190 18.80 -4.07 -2.29
N THR A 191 20.09 -4.37 -2.09
CA THR A 191 20.57 -5.03 -0.88
C THR A 191 21.18 -4.05 0.12
N VAL A 192 20.91 -4.26 1.41
CA VAL A 192 21.64 -3.64 2.53
C VAL A 192 22.42 -4.70 3.33
N THR A 193 23.37 -4.26 4.15
CA THR A 193 24.15 -5.15 5.03
C THR A 193 23.60 -5.23 6.45
N VAL A 194 22.65 -4.36 6.82
CA VAL A 194 22.07 -4.29 8.17
C VAL A 194 20.57 -4.58 8.12
N ALA A 195 20.09 -5.38 9.07
CA ALA A 195 18.68 -5.78 9.17
C ALA A 195 17.81 -4.77 9.93
N GLN A 196 18.43 -3.82 10.63
CA GLN A 196 17.74 -2.81 11.43
C GLN A 196 18.32 -1.45 11.07
N ILE A 197 17.45 -0.53 10.65
CA ILE A 197 17.81 0.82 10.22
C ILE A 197 16.90 1.78 10.99
N ASP A 198 17.51 2.66 11.77
CA ASP A 198 16.77 3.67 12.52
C ASP A 198 16.26 4.77 11.59
N LYS A 199 15.08 5.35 11.90
CA LYS A 199 14.51 6.47 11.16
C LYS A 199 15.50 7.64 11.04
N ASN A 200 16.32 7.90 12.06
CA ASN A 200 17.31 8.97 12.07
C ASN A 200 18.48 8.74 11.10
N ALA A 201 18.69 7.50 10.65
CA ALA A 201 19.67 7.18 9.62
C ALA A 201 19.17 7.53 8.20
N LEU A 202 17.86 7.75 8.03
CA LEU A 202 17.25 7.98 6.72
C LEU A 202 17.57 9.38 6.18
N GLN A 203 17.73 9.45 4.87
CA GLN A 203 17.92 10.70 4.12
C GLN A 203 16.73 11.02 3.19
N TYR A 204 15.93 10.00 2.88
CA TYR A 204 14.83 10.03 1.93
C TYR A 204 13.50 9.76 2.65
N ALA A 205 12.39 10.26 2.11
CA ALA A 205 11.05 10.00 2.63
C ALA A 205 10.55 8.62 2.16
N TYR A 206 10.79 7.57 2.95
CA TYR A 206 10.27 6.22 2.71
C TYR A 206 8.75 6.16 2.88
N CYS A 207 8.04 6.39 1.79
CA CYS A 207 6.59 6.37 1.71
C CYS A 207 6.10 5.80 0.39
N LEU A 208 4.80 5.58 0.29
CA LEU A 208 4.09 5.56 -0.98
C LEU A 208 3.22 6.82 -1.08
N SER A 209 3.02 7.33 -2.29
CA SER A 209 2.21 8.51 -2.55
C SER A 209 1.03 8.16 -3.45
N VAL A 210 -0.14 8.75 -3.20
CA VAL A 210 -1.33 8.65 -4.05
C VAL A 210 -1.83 10.04 -4.46
N ASN A 211 -2.23 10.16 -5.72
CA ASN A 211 -2.69 11.41 -6.30
C ASN A 211 -4.16 11.65 -5.91
N SER A 212 -4.38 12.53 -4.93
CA SER A 212 -5.69 12.73 -4.32
C SER A 212 -6.72 13.40 -5.24
N ARG A 213 -6.33 13.85 -6.44
CA ARG A 213 -7.30 14.23 -7.49
C ARG A 213 -8.25 13.10 -7.87
N TYR A 214 -7.80 11.86 -7.71
CA TYR A 214 -8.57 10.65 -8.05
C TYR A 214 -9.17 9.99 -6.82
N ILE A 215 -9.17 10.65 -5.66
CA ILE A 215 -9.58 10.03 -4.38
C ILE A 215 -11.01 9.51 -4.37
N ASN A 216 -11.89 10.08 -5.20
CA ASN A 216 -13.30 9.66 -5.34
C ASN A 216 -13.55 8.85 -6.62
N SER A 217 -12.49 8.46 -7.32
CA SER A 217 -12.56 7.67 -8.54
C SER A 217 -12.45 6.20 -8.20
N GLU A 218 -13.52 5.44 -8.40
CA GLU A 218 -13.54 4.01 -8.10
C GLU A 218 -14.50 3.23 -8.99
N SER A 219 -14.17 1.97 -9.24
CA SER A 219 -15.05 1.05 -9.95
C SER A 219 -16.30 0.75 -9.12
N SER A 220 -17.43 0.47 -9.77
CA SER A 220 -18.69 0.24 -9.05
C SER A 220 -18.71 -1.06 -8.21
N ARG A 221 -17.68 -1.93 -8.33
CA ARG A 221 -17.51 -3.15 -7.53
C ARG A 221 -17.40 -2.90 -6.02
N TYR A 222 -17.06 -1.68 -5.62
CA TYR A 222 -16.97 -1.27 -4.22
C TYR A 222 -18.27 -0.66 -3.68
N THR A 223 -19.18 -0.30 -4.58
CA THR A 223 -20.41 0.45 -4.27
C THR A 223 -21.63 -0.31 -4.73
N ILE A 224 -22.28 0.16 -5.81
CA ILE A 224 -23.59 -0.34 -6.27
C ILE A 224 -23.56 -1.77 -6.81
N ASP A 225 -22.39 -2.24 -7.27
CA ASP A 225 -22.21 -3.59 -7.83
C ASP A 225 -21.43 -4.53 -6.90
N ARG A 226 -21.33 -4.19 -5.60
CA ARG A 226 -20.66 -5.05 -4.62
C ARG A 226 -21.28 -6.44 -4.59
N GLY A 227 -20.43 -7.47 -4.70
CA GLY A 227 -20.83 -8.87 -4.74
C GLY A 227 -21.41 -9.35 -6.09
N ARG A 228 -21.42 -8.50 -7.12
CA ARG A 228 -21.84 -8.89 -8.47
C ARG A 228 -20.67 -9.36 -9.32
N SER A 229 -20.98 -10.13 -10.36
CA SER A 229 -20.00 -10.70 -11.29
C SER A 229 -19.48 -9.69 -12.32
N SER A 230 -20.24 -8.64 -12.59
CA SER A 230 -19.93 -7.54 -13.50
C SER A 230 -20.03 -6.20 -12.77
N TYR A 231 -19.21 -5.24 -13.17
CA TYR A 231 -19.18 -3.89 -12.61
C TYR A 231 -18.69 -2.89 -13.67
N GLN A 232 -18.95 -1.61 -13.44
CA GLN A 232 -18.38 -0.52 -14.23
C GLN A 232 -16.93 -0.30 -13.79
N TYR A 233 -16.00 -0.59 -14.70
CA TYR A 233 -14.57 -0.40 -14.49
C TYR A 233 -14.20 1.07 -14.54
N GLN A 234 -13.38 1.53 -13.59
CA GLN A 234 -12.80 2.86 -13.60
C GLN A 234 -11.28 2.80 -13.80
N PRO A 235 -10.72 3.37 -14.88
CA PRO A 235 -9.27 3.32 -15.13
C PRO A 235 -8.42 4.03 -14.07
N THR A 236 -8.97 5.01 -13.38
CA THR A 236 -8.28 5.78 -12.32
C THR A 236 -8.72 5.36 -10.91
N ASP A 237 -9.08 4.09 -10.74
CA ASP A 237 -9.58 3.55 -9.48
C ASP A 237 -8.55 3.67 -8.33
N ILE A 238 -8.88 4.48 -7.33
CA ILE A 238 -7.99 4.73 -6.20
C ILE A 238 -7.76 3.49 -5.33
N ASN A 239 -8.73 2.58 -5.26
CA ASN A 239 -8.62 1.37 -4.45
C ASN A 239 -7.61 0.42 -5.09
N VAL A 240 -7.67 0.27 -6.42
CA VAL A 240 -6.66 -0.48 -7.20
C VAL A 240 -5.31 0.20 -7.10
N THR A 241 -5.25 1.52 -7.28
CA THR A 241 -4.01 2.29 -7.21
C THR A 241 -3.31 2.07 -5.88
N LEU A 242 -4.00 2.27 -4.75
CA LEU A 242 -3.38 2.07 -3.43
C LEU A 242 -2.97 0.60 -3.21
N ALA A 243 -3.79 -0.37 -3.64
CA ALA A 243 -3.46 -1.79 -3.54
C ALA A 243 -2.20 -2.17 -4.35
N HIS A 244 -2.06 -1.60 -5.55
CA HIS A 244 -0.91 -1.76 -6.44
C HIS A 244 0.36 -1.16 -5.82
N GLU A 245 0.29 0.07 -5.34
CA GLU A 245 1.43 0.73 -4.68
C GLU A 245 1.88 0.02 -3.39
N LEU A 246 0.94 -0.56 -2.64
CA LEU A 246 1.25 -1.43 -1.51
C LEU A 246 1.91 -2.74 -1.96
N GLY A 247 1.59 -3.23 -3.16
CA GLY A 247 2.26 -4.39 -3.75
C GLY A 247 3.73 -4.10 -4.00
N HIS A 248 4.04 -2.93 -4.57
CA HIS A 248 5.42 -2.44 -4.72
C HIS A 248 6.13 -2.22 -3.37
N TYR A 249 5.44 -1.60 -2.40
CA TYR A 249 5.96 -1.42 -1.04
C TYR A 249 6.34 -2.77 -0.39
N LEU A 250 5.59 -3.83 -0.72
CA LEU A 250 5.83 -5.19 -0.26
C LEU A 250 6.69 -6.03 -1.23
N GLY A 251 7.34 -5.38 -2.20
CA GLY A 251 8.39 -5.95 -3.04
C GLY A 251 7.93 -6.58 -4.35
N LEU A 252 6.66 -6.47 -4.73
CA LEU A 252 6.18 -6.94 -6.03
C LEU A 252 6.61 -6.00 -7.17
N HIS A 253 6.78 -6.56 -8.35
CA HIS A 253 7.10 -5.85 -9.59
C HIS A 253 5.92 -5.94 -10.57
N HIS A 254 5.97 -5.16 -11.65
CA HIS A 254 4.98 -5.27 -12.72
C HIS A 254 5.06 -6.64 -13.41
N VAL A 255 3.89 -7.22 -13.75
CA VAL A 255 3.80 -8.56 -14.37
C VAL A 255 4.19 -8.61 -15.86
N PHE A 256 4.49 -7.47 -16.48
CA PHE A 256 4.94 -7.40 -17.87
C PHE A 256 6.45 -7.21 -17.96
N ALA A 257 7.00 -7.49 -19.15
CA ALA A 257 8.43 -7.42 -19.38
C ALA A 257 8.98 -5.98 -19.26
N GLU A 258 9.94 -5.80 -18.37
CA GLU A 258 10.62 -4.52 -18.13
C GLU A 258 12.14 -4.68 -18.13
N ASN A 259 12.81 -3.73 -18.79
CA ASN A 259 14.25 -3.61 -18.76
C ASN A 259 14.70 -2.88 -17.48
N ARG A 260 15.65 -3.49 -16.78
CA ARG A 260 16.26 -2.89 -15.59
C ARG A 260 17.43 -1.97 -15.95
N SER A 261 17.25 -0.67 -15.76
CA SER A 261 18.34 0.31 -15.68
C SER A 261 18.65 0.66 -14.23
N LYS A 262 19.83 1.22 -13.97
CA LYS A 262 20.39 1.45 -12.61
C LYS A 262 19.46 2.17 -11.65
N GLN A 263 18.47 2.94 -12.11
CA GLN A 263 17.55 3.74 -11.29
C GLN A 263 16.08 3.68 -11.68
N THR A 264 15.76 3.18 -12.87
CA THR A 264 14.39 3.13 -13.38
C THR A 264 14.19 1.84 -14.17
N LEU A 265 12.99 1.30 -14.10
CA LEU A 265 12.52 0.30 -15.04
C LEU A 265 12.01 1.03 -16.28
N THR A 266 12.24 0.43 -17.45
CA THR A 266 11.78 0.93 -18.75
C THR A 266 11.07 -0.21 -19.46
N TYR A 267 10.03 0.08 -20.23
CA TYR A 267 9.29 -0.97 -20.94
C TYR A 267 10.22 -1.73 -21.89
N ALA A 268 10.15 -3.06 -21.84
CA ALA A 268 10.86 -3.90 -22.79
C ALA A 268 9.94 -4.20 -23.97
N ASP A 269 10.42 -3.95 -25.19
CA ASP A 269 9.81 -4.50 -26.40
C ASP A 269 10.27 -5.96 -26.59
N ALA A 270 9.94 -6.78 -25.61
CA ALA A 270 10.28 -8.18 -25.52
C ALA A 270 9.30 -8.90 -24.57
N CYS A 271 9.40 -10.22 -24.48
CA CYS A 271 8.62 -11.00 -23.54
C CYS A 271 9.54 -11.88 -22.70
N PHE A 272 9.64 -11.57 -21.41
CA PHE A 272 10.37 -12.35 -20.40
C PHE A 272 9.82 -12.03 -19.01
N ASP A 273 10.09 -12.91 -18.06
CA ASP A 273 9.78 -12.69 -16.65
C ASP A 273 10.79 -11.70 -16.05
N SER A 274 10.29 -10.54 -15.63
CA SER A 274 11.01 -9.51 -14.88
C SER A 274 10.41 -9.25 -13.51
N ASP A 275 9.35 -9.98 -13.12
CA ASP A 275 8.62 -9.76 -11.88
C ASP A 275 9.04 -10.71 -10.74
N TYR A 276 9.83 -11.72 -11.10
CA TYR A 276 10.40 -12.72 -10.20
C TYR A 276 9.34 -13.62 -9.55
N CYS A 277 8.18 -13.79 -10.20
CA CYS A 277 7.09 -14.67 -9.83
C CYS A 277 6.68 -15.51 -11.06
N HIS A 278 7.20 -16.73 -11.19
CA HIS A 278 7.00 -17.61 -12.34
C HIS A 278 5.56 -18.07 -12.57
N ASP A 279 4.68 -17.89 -11.58
CA ASP A 279 3.25 -18.18 -11.69
C ASP A 279 2.42 -16.97 -12.19
N THR A 280 3.06 -15.85 -12.55
CA THR A 280 2.45 -14.75 -13.28
C THR A 280 2.73 -14.87 -14.79
N PRO A 281 1.71 -14.78 -15.65
CA PRO A 281 1.95 -14.76 -17.09
C PRO A 281 2.57 -13.43 -17.54
N SER A 282 3.83 -13.46 -17.99
CA SER A 282 4.48 -12.27 -18.57
C SER A 282 4.06 -12.03 -20.02
N TYR A 283 4.06 -10.76 -20.43
CA TYR A 283 3.71 -10.33 -21.79
C TYR A 283 4.56 -9.12 -22.25
N ASN A 284 4.65 -8.94 -23.58
CA ASN A 284 5.24 -7.74 -24.19
C ASN A 284 4.21 -6.60 -24.14
N ARG A 285 4.42 -5.63 -23.26
CA ARG A 285 3.53 -4.48 -23.09
C ARG A 285 3.51 -3.56 -24.32
N VAL A 286 4.67 -3.33 -24.95
CA VAL A 286 4.77 -2.45 -26.14
C VAL A 286 3.91 -3.00 -27.28
N ALA A 287 4.00 -4.31 -27.53
CA ALA A 287 3.18 -4.97 -28.54
C ALA A 287 1.68 -4.90 -28.18
N TYR A 288 1.33 -5.16 -26.91
CA TYR A 288 -0.05 -5.06 -26.44
C TYR A 288 -0.62 -3.63 -26.62
N GLU A 289 0.09 -2.59 -26.22
CA GLU A 289 -0.36 -1.20 -26.37
C GLU A 289 -0.55 -0.81 -27.84
N ALA A 290 0.34 -1.26 -28.72
CA ALA A 290 0.21 -1.05 -30.16
C ALA A 290 -1.05 -1.73 -30.73
N ASP A 291 -1.37 -2.94 -30.27
CA ASP A 291 -2.57 -3.66 -30.72
C ASP A 291 -3.86 -3.05 -30.17
N ILE A 292 -3.86 -2.58 -28.93
CA ILE A 292 -4.99 -1.83 -28.38
C ILE A 292 -5.19 -0.51 -29.11
N ALA A 293 -4.13 0.22 -29.46
CA ALA A 293 -4.24 1.45 -30.23
C ALA A 293 -4.92 1.21 -31.59
N LYS A 294 -4.55 0.13 -32.30
CA LYS A 294 -5.21 -0.29 -33.55
C LYS A 294 -6.67 -0.67 -33.33
N TYR A 295 -6.95 -1.43 -32.27
CA TYR A 295 -8.30 -1.84 -31.92
C TYR A 295 -9.21 -0.64 -31.68
N LEU A 296 -8.77 0.33 -30.87
CA LEU A 296 -9.51 1.55 -30.58
C LEU A 296 -9.71 2.42 -31.82
N ALA A 297 -8.70 2.53 -32.69
CA ALA A 297 -8.83 3.25 -33.95
C ALA A 297 -9.88 2.63 -34.90
N ALA A 298 -10.04 1.29 -34.86
CA ALA A 298 -11.05 0.58 -35.62
C ALA A 298 -12.46 0.62 -34.99
N HIS A 299 -12.57 1.06 -33.73
CA HIS A 299 -13.81 1.10 -32.95
C HIS A 299 -14.07 2.51 -32.39
N PRO A 300 -14.34 3.49 -33.28
CA PRO A 300 -14.47 4.90 -32.87
C PRO A 300 -15.72 5.19 -32.02
N ASP A 301 -16.75 4.32 -32.07
CA ASP A 301 -17.89 4.39 -31.15
C ASP A 301 -17.50 3.73 -29.81
N PRO A 302 -17.51 4.46 -28.68
CA PRO A 302 -17.19 3.89 -27.37
C PRO A 302 -18.06 2.70 -26.98
N ASN A 303 -19.30 2.60 -27.49
CA ASN A 303 -20.18 1.47 -27.22
C ASN A 303 -19.77 0.18 -27.94
N SER A 304 -18.89 0.28 -28.94
CA SER A 304 -18.34 -0.86 -29.68
C SER A 304 -17.08 -1.46 -29.04
N ILE A 305 -16.57 -0.81 -27.99
CA ILE A 305 -15.36 -1.25 -27.27
C ILE A 305 -15.71 -2.40 -26.32
N SER A 306 -15.02 -3.52 -26.47
CA SER A 306 -15.15 -4.70 -25.62
C SER A 306 -14.10 -4.69 -24.51
N PHE A 307 -14.55 -4.72 -23.25
CA PHE A 307 -13.66 -4.85 -22.09
C PHE A 307 -12.80 -6.13 -22.15
N GLU A 308 -13.35 -7.23 -22.64
CA GLU A 308 -12.63 -8.50 -22.85
C GLU A 308 -11.41 -8.31 -23.77
N GLN A 309 -11.54 -7.52 -24.83
CA GLN A 309 -10.43 -7.22 -25.74
C GLN A 309 -9.38 -6.32 -25.07
N LEU A 310 -9.81 -5.37 -24.23
CA LEU A 310 -8.89 -4.50 -23.50
C LEU A 310 -8.06 -5.27 -22.46
N ILE A 311 -8.59 -6.35 -21.87
CA ILE A 311 -7.85 -7.13 -20.87
C ILE A 311 -7.12 -8.34 -21.44
N ARG A 312 -7.35 -8.70 -22.71
CA ARG A 312 -6.67 -9.82 -23.35
C ARG A 312 -5.19 -9.51 -23.56
N ARG A 313 -4.33 -10.48 -23.28
CA ARG A 313 -2.87 -10.44 -23.45
C ARG A 313 -2.37 -11.70 -24.14
N THR A 314 -1.21 -11.60 -24.77
CA THR A 314 -0.48 -12.74 -25.35
C THR A 314 0.75 -13.03 -24.50
N GLN A 315 0.83 -14.23 -23.94
CA GLN A 315 1.97 -14.68 -23.15
C GLN A 315 3.20 -14.91 -24.04
N CYS A 316 4.37 -15.10 -23.42
CA CYS A 316 5.61 -15.38 -24.16
C CYS A 316 5.57 -16.68 -24.99
N ASN A 317 4.69 -17.63 -24.66
CA ASN A 317 4.48 -18.86 -25.44
C ASN A 317 3.41 -18.71 -26.55
N GLY A 318 2.88 -17.52 -26.78
CA GLY A 318 1.86 -17.23 -27.80
C GLY A 318 0.42 -17.54 -27.39
N THR A 319 0.17 -18.11 -26.20
CA THR A 319 -1.19 -18.33 -25.69
C THR A 319 -1.81 -17.05 -25.14
N PHE A 320 -3.14 -17.00 -25.12
CA PHE A 320 -3.87 -15.84 -24.60
C PHE A 320 -4.28 -16.03 -23.14
N PHE A 321 -4.36 -14.92 -22.42
CA PHE A 321 -4.99 -14.84 -21.09
C PHE A 321 -5.67 -13.47 -20.90
N ASN A 322 -6.58 -13.40 -19.95
CA ASN A 322 -7.18 -12.15 -19.50
C ASN A 322 -6.40 -11.61 -18.30
N ALA A 323 -6.03 -10.33 -18.35
CA ALA A 323 -5.28 -9.66 -17.30
C ALA A 323 -6.16 -9.46 -16.06
N GLU A 324 -5.76 -10.09 -14.96
CA GLU A 324 -6.46 -10.07 -13.67
C GLU A 324 -5.58 -9.56 -12.51
N ASN A 325 -4.26 -9.57 -12.71
CA ASN A 325 -3.28 -9.33 -11.65
C ASN A 325 -3.30 -7.87 -11.20
N LEU A 326 -3.21 -7.64 -9.88
CA LEU A 326 -3.15 -6.30 -9.32
C LEU A 326 -1.90 -5.52 -9.74
N MET A 327 -0.81 -6.21 -10.07
CA MET A 327 0.47 -5.62 -10.48
C MET A 327 0.57 -5.41 -12.00
N ASP A 328 -0.52 -5.53 -12.76
CA ASP A 328 -0.56 -5.04 -14.14
C ASP A 328 -0.82 -3.52 -14.13
N TYR A 329 -0.27 -2.80 -15.10
CA TYR A 329 -0.37 -1.34 -15.18
C TYR A 329 -1.32 -0.88 -16.29
N ALA A 330 -1.67 -1.77 -17.22
CA ALA A 330 -2.69 -1.53 -18.23
C ALA A 330 -4.10 -1.89 -17.72
N ILE A 331 -5.14 -1.60 -18.53
CA ILE A 331 -6.53 -1.99 -18.23
C ILE A 331 -6.58 -3.49 -17.95
N CYS A 332 -7.03 -3.85 -16.76
CA CYS A 332 -7.14 -5.22 -16.27
C CYS A 332 -8.24 -5.33 -15.21
N SER A 333 -8.60 -6.54 -14.79
CA SER A 333 -9.61 -6.74 -13.74
C SER A 333 -9.10 -6.42 -12.33
N SER A 334 -7.78 -6.32 -12.14
CA SER A 334 -7.11 -5.81 -10.92
C SER A 334 -7.66 -6.39 -9.60
N PHE A 335 -7.62 -7.70 -9.42
CA PHE A 335 -8.05 -8.34 -8.15
C PHE A 335 -7.16 -9.50 -7.70
N ARG A 336 -6.28 -9.99 -8.58
CA ARG A 336 -5.60 -11.27 -8.37
C ARG A 336 -4.18 -11.08 -7.85
N PHE A 337 -3.85 -11.85 -6.83
CA PHE A 337 -2.49 -12.22 -6.46
C PHE A 337 -2.26 -13.71 -6.71
N THR A 338 -0.99 -14.07 -6.93
CA THR A 338 -0.55 -15.46 -7.11
C THR A 338 0.16 -16.00 -5.87
N LYS A 339 0.50 -17.29 -5.89
CA LYS A 339 1.17 -17.96 -4.76
C LYS A 339 2.60 -17.46 -4.61
N GLU A 340 3.31 -17.26 -5.71
CA GLU A 340 4.68 -16.73 -5.65
C GLU A 340 4.71 -15.25 -5.25
N GLN A 341 3.74 -14.44 -5.68
CA GLN A 341 3.58 -13.07 -5.18
C GLN A 341 3.38 -13.04 -3.67
N LYS A 342 2.50 -13.89 -3.11
CA LYS A 342 2.34 -14.04 -1.66
C LYS A 342 3.64 -14.44 -0.97
N LYS A 343 4.36 -15.44 -1.51
CA LYS A 343 5.64 -15.90 -0.96
C LYS A 343 6.68 -14.79 -0.93
N ARG A 344 6.73 -13.97 -1.99
CA ARG A 344 7.63 -12.82 -2.10
C ARG A 344 7.30 -11.74 -1.08
N ILE A 345 6.02 -11.33 -0.98
CA ILE A 345 5.53 -10.41 0.05
C ILE A 345 5.89 -10.92 1.45
N ARG A 346 5.67 -12.21 1.70
CA ARG A 346 5.98 -12.84 2.99
C ARG A 346 7.47 -12.74 3.34
N ASN A 347 8.37 -12.97 2.37
CA ASN A 347 9.80 -12.81 2.59
C ASN A 347 10.15 -11.35 2.96
N VAL A 348 9.60 -10.35 2.26
CA VAL A 348 9.78 -8.93 2.62
C VAL A 348 9.32 -8.65 4.05
N LEU A 349 8.14 -9.13 4.43
CA LEU A 349 7.61 -8.95 5.78
C LEU A 349 8.51 -9.56 6.86
N LEU A 350 9.13 -10.70 6.59
CA LEU A 350 9.97 -11.43 7.56
C LEU A 350 11.39 -10.89 7.69
N TYR A 351 11.96 -10.37 6.60
CA TYR A 351 13.42 -10.16 6.49
C TYR A 351 13.83 -8.76 6.05
N SER A 352 12.96 -7.99 5.40
CA SER A 352 13.33 -6.64 4.95
C SER A 352 13.32 -5.63 6.10
N PRO A 353 14.31 -4.71 6.17
CA PRO A 353 14.28 -3.57 7.09
C PRO A 353 13.24 -2.54 6.65
N LEU A 354 12.90 -1.57 7.51
CA LEU A 354 12.01 -0.45 7.17
C LEU A 354 10.59 -0.88 6.74
N ILE A 355 10.17 -2.06 7.18
CA ILE A 355 8.83 -2.62 6.96
C ILE A 355 8.25 -2.97 8.34
N PRO A 356 7.03 -2.54 8.68
CA PRO A 356 6.44 -2.83 9.98
C PRO A 356 6.25 -4.32 10.26
N GLY A 357 6.19 -4.65 11.54
CA GLY A 357 5.84 -5.98 12.03
C GLY A 357 7.02 -6.86 12.42
N ILE A 358 6.69 -8.10 12.81
CA ILE A 358 7.62 -9.08 13.36
C ILE A 358 8.63 -9.52 12.29
N LYS A 359 9.92 -9.53 12.65
CA LYS A 359 11.05 -9.99 11.81
C LYS A 359 11.73 -11.22 12.39
N LEU A 360 12.15 -12.16 11.55
CA LEU A 360 12.90 -13.36 11.95
C LEU A 360 14.41 -13.14 12.05
N ASN A 361 14.94 -12.14 11.34
CA ASN A 361 16.36 -11.80 11.37
C ASN A 361 16.72 -10.74 12.42
N ARG A 362 15.78 -10.35 13.30
CA ARG A 362 16.05 -9.42 14.39
C ARG A 362 16.76 -10.18 15.51
N LYS A 363 18.00 -9.81 15.83
CA LYS A 363 18.65 -10.29 17.05
C LYS A 363 17.89 -9.72 18.27
N PRO A 364 17.79 -10.45 19.39
CA PRO A 364 17.21 -9.93 20.63
C PRO A 364 17.86 -8.60 21.03
N ILE A 365 17.07 -7.74 21.67
CA ILE A 365 17.43 -6.40 22.15
C ILE A 365 18.60 -6.54 23.14
N GLY A 366 19.82 -6.52 22.62
CA GLY A 366 21.02 -6.79 23.41
C GLY A 366 22.34 -6.64 22.65
N ARG A 367 22.34 -6.66 21.30
CA ARG A 367 23.49 -6.29 20.46
C ARG A 367 23.03 -6.22 18.99
N SER A 368 22.39 -5.13 18.60
CA SER A 368 22.34 -4.75 17.19
C SER A 368 23.36 -3.65 16.98
N GLU A 369 24.17 -3.74 15.93
CA GLU A 369 24.85 -2.58 15.36
C GLU A 369 23.77 -1.69 14.75
N THR A 370 23.08 -0.89 15.57
CA THR A 370 22.25 0.19 15.06
C THR A 370 23.17 1.20 14.40
N VAL A 371 22.89 1.52 13.14
CA VAL A 371 23.68 2.54 12.44
C VAL A 371 23.03 3.88 12.69
N ASP A 372 23.58 4.66 13.62
CA ASP A 372 23.14 6.03 13.90
C ASP A 372 23.67 7.05 12.86
N LYS A 373 24.51 6.59 11.92
CA LYS A 373 25.06 7.41 10.84
C LYS A 373 24.10 7.44 9.65
N PRO A 374 23.97 8.59 8.95
CA PRO A 374 23.19 8.66 7.73
C PRO A 374 23.61 7.57 6.73
N LEU A 375 22.66 6.75 6.31
CA LEU A 375 22.87 5.74 5.27
C LEU A 375 22.39 6.29 3.92
N ASN A 376 23.22 6.15 2.90
CA ASN A 376 22.83 6.49 1.53
C ASN A 376 22.00 5.34 0.94
N LEU A 377 20.68 5.43 1.12
CA LEU A 377 19.72 4.45 0.65
C LEU A 377 18.73 5.15 -0.31
N PRO A 378 19.10 5.33 -1.58
CA PRO A 378 18.26 6.02 -2.56
C PRO A 378 16.94 5.26 -2.80
N ILE A 379 15.84 6.00 -2.93
CA ILE A 379 14.56 5.39 -3.29
C ILE A 379 14.63 4.78 -4.69
N ARG A 380 14.15 3.55 -4.80
CA ARG A 380 13.81 2.89 -6.06
C ARG A 380 12.31 2.84 -6.19
N TYR A 381 11.80 3.06 -7.39
CA TYR A 381 10.41 2.83 -7.71
C TYR A 381 10.34 2.13 -9.06
N VAL A 382 9.28 1.37 -9.26
CA VAL A 382 8.90 0.77 -10.54
C VAL A 382 8.03 1.80 -11.27
N ARG A 383 8.19 1.95 -12.59
CA ARG A 383 7.43 2.89 -13.41
C ARG A 383 6.86 2.18 -14.61
#